data_AF-A0A9X6Z7V7-F1
#
_entry.id   AF-A0A9X6Z7V7-F1
#
_cell.length_a   1.000
_cell.length_b   1.000
_cell.length_c   1.000
_cell.angle_alpha   90.00
_cell.angle_beta   90.00
_cell.angle_gamma   90.00
#
_symmetry.space_group_name_H-M   'P 1'
#
loop_
_entity.id
_entity.type
_entity.pdbx_description
1 polymer ?
#
loop_
_entity_poly.entity_id
_entity_poly.type
_entity_poly.pdbx_seq_one_letter_code
_entity_poly.pdbx_strand_id
1 'polypeptide(L)' 'MIEYLFISSHFLKYILVVEITFPVIKIILGTLGKPRKQKIIAITLNSFIFILFSSLGLLNLWI' A
#
# COMPACT_ATOMS: atom_id res chain seq x y z
N MET A 1 -12.14 18.96 -19.26
CA MET A 1 -11.37 19.14 -18.01
C MET A 1 -11.99 18.39 -16.83
N ILE A 2 -13.31 18.51 -16.57
CA ILE A 2 -14.01 17.81 -15.49
C ILE A 2 -13.93 16.28 -15.63
N GLU A 3 -14.09 15.73 -16.84
CA GLU A 3 -14.00 14.28 -17.08
C GLU A 3 -12.62 13.69 -16.75
N TYR A 4 -11.54 14.40 -17.08
CA TYR A 4 -10.18 13.97 -16.76
C TYR A 4 -9.92 13.93 -15.25
N LEU A 5 -10.42 14.95 -14.53
CA LEU A 5 -10.34 15.00 -13.07
C LEU A 5 -11.16 13.85 -12.44
N PHE A 6 -12.33 13.56 -13.01
CA PHE A 6 -13.21 12.49 -12.55
C PHE A 6 -12.58 11.11 -12.74
N ILE A 7 -12.01 10.84 -13.93
CA ILE A 7 -11.28 9.60 -14.25
C ILE A 7 -10.06 9.45 -13.34
N SER A 8 -9.26 10.51 -13.18
CA SER A 8 -8.09 10.50 -12.31
C SER A 8 -8.48 10.19 -10.86
N SER A 9 -9.54 10.81 -10.32
CA SER A 9 -10.01 10.54 -8.96
C SER A 9 -10.48 9.10 -8.76
N HIS A 10 -11.14 8.53 -9.78
CA HIS A 10 -11.62 7.15 -9.72
C HIS A 10 -10.46 6.15 -9.77
N PHE A 11 -9.46 6.40 -10.62
CA PHE A 11 -8.25 5.59 -10.68
C PHE A 11 -7.46 5.66 -9.37
N LEU A 12 -7.28 6.85 -8.82
CA LEU A 12 -6.59 7.04 -7.53
C LEU A 12 -7.29 6.28 -6.41
N LYS A 13 -8.63 6.28 -6.38
CA LYS A 13 -9.41 5.52 -5.41
C LYS A 13 -9.14 4.02 -5.50
N TYR A 14 -9.04 3.45 -6.69
CA TYR A 14 -8.70 2.03 -6.88
C TYR A 14 -7.25 1.72 -6.50
N ILE A 15 -6.31 2.60 -6.88
CA ILE A 15 -4.89 2.41 -6.52
C ILE A 15 -4.71 2.44 -5.00
N LEU A 16 -5.39 3.37 -4.31
CA LEU A 16 -5.38 3.45 -2.85
C LEU A 16 -5.89 2.14 -2.20
N VAL A 17 -6.97 1.56 -2.73
CA VAL A 17 -7.49 0.28 -2.25
C VAL A 17 -6.45 -0.84 -2.41
N VAL A 18 -5.76 -0.90 -3.56
CA VAL A 18 -4.69 -1.89 -3.80
C VAL A 18 -3.50 -1.65 -2.86
N GLU A 19 -3.11 -0.39 -2.67
CA GLU A 19 -2.02 0.05 -1.79
C GLU A 19 -2.22 -0.37 -0.34
N ILE A 20 -3.47 -0.35 0.16
CA ILE A 20 -3.80 -0.78 1.52
C ILE A 20 -3.96 -2.30 1.58
N THR A 21 -4.57 -2.91 0.56
CA THR A 21 -4.86 -4.35 0.54
C THR A 21 -3.59 -5.20 0.48
N PHE A 22 -2.59 -4.81 -0.31
CA PHE A 22 -1.31 -5.52 -0.43
C PHE A 22 -0.55 -5.71 0.88
N PRO A 23 -0.26 -4.65 1.67
CA PRO A 23 0.43 -4.78 2.94
C PRO A 23 -0.40 -5.57 3.96
N VAL A 24 -1.73 -5.45 3.96
CA VAL A 24 -2.60 -6.25 4.83
C VAL A 24 -2.48 -7.74 4.51
N ILE A 25 -2.55 -8.14 3.23
CA ILE A 25 -2.36 -9.53 2.81
C ILE A 25 -0.98 -10.04 3.22
N LYS A 26 0.06 -9.21 3.02
CA LYS A 26 1.45 -9.55 3.36
C LYS A 26 1.65 -9.75 4.87
N ILE A 27 0.99 -8.94 5.70
CA ILE A 27 0.97 -9.12 7.16
C ILE A 27 0.30 -10.44 7.52
N ILE A 28 -0.90 -10.70 7.00
CA ILE A 28 -1.65 -11.94 7.28
C ILE A 28 -0.81 -13.17 6.91
N LEU A 29 -0.26 -13.22 5.70
CA LEU A 29 0.64 -14.30 5.24
C LEU A 29 1.89 -14.43 6.10
N GLY A 30 2.50 -13.30 6.48
CA GLY A 30 3.71 -13.30 7.30
C GLY A 30 3.48 -13.78 8.74
N THR A 31 2.27 -13.55 9.26
CA THR A 31 1.81 -14.02 10.57
C THR A 31 1.24 -15.43 10.58
N LEU A 32 1.04 -16.06 9.41
CA LEU A 32 0.61 -17.45 9.32
C LEU A 32 1.73 -18.38 9.84
N GLY A 33 1.59 -18.86 11.08
CA GLY A 33 2.59 -19.68 11.80
C GLY A 33 2.99 -19.05 13.15
N LYS A 34 3.95 -19.63 13.88
CA LYS A 34 4.44 -19.04 15.14
C LYS A 34 5.27 -17.78 14.83
N PRO A 35 4.82 -16.58 15.21
CA PRO A 35 5.54 -15.38 14.87
C PRO A 35 6.72 -15.20 15.83
N ARG A 36 7.95 -15.24 15.30
CA ARG A 36 9.13 -14.80 16.04
C ARG A 36 9.12 -13.27 16.08
N LYS A 37 9.52 -12.63 17.19
CA LYS A 37 9.61 -11.15 17.30
C LYS A 37 10.31 -10.50 16.10
N GLN A 38 11.41 -11.09 15.64
CA GLN A 38 12.17 -10.64 14.46
C GLN A 38 11.34 -10.68 13.16
N LYS A 39 10.46 -11.69 13.00
CA LYS A 39 9.60 -11.85 11.83
C LYS A 39 8.52 -10.77 11.80
N ILE A 40 7.91 -10.46 12.94
CA ILE A 40 6.93 -9.35 13.06
C ILE A 40 7.60 -8.02 12.71
N ILE A 41 8.77 -7.73 13.30
CA ILE A 41 9.52 -6.49 13.03
C ILE A 41 9.82 -6.35 11.54
N ALA A 42 10.29 -7.41 10.88
CA ALA A 42 10.58 -7.40 9.44
C ALA A 42 9.33 -7.19 8.59
N ILE A 43 8.21 -7.83 8.93
CA ILE A 43 6.92 -7.65 8.24
C ILE A 43 6.43 -6.21 8.38
N THR A 44 6.50 -5.64 9.59
CA THR A 44 6.08 -4.27 9.86
C THR A 44 6.94 -3.26 9.09
N LEU A 45 8.27 -3.39 9.15
CA LEU A 45 9.20 -2.53 8.39
C LEU A 45 8.96 -2.60 6.89
N ASN A 46 8.81 -3.82 6.35
CA ASN A 46 8.59 -4.02 4.92
C ASN A 46 7.23 -3.47 4.46
N SER A 47 6.20 -3.55 5.31
CA SER A 47 4.88 -2.97 5.02
C SER A 47 4.92 -1.44 5.10
N PHE A 48 5.65 -0.88 6.08
CA PHE A 48 5.83 0.56 6.23
C PHE A 48 6.58 1.17 5.03
N ILE A 49 7.69 0.54 4.61
CA ILE A 49 8.44 0.97 3.43
C ILE A 49 7.56 0.91 2.18
N PHE A 50 6.77 -0.15 2.01
CA PHE A 50 5.86 -0.28 0.87
C PHE A 50 4.84 0.86 0.81
N ILE A 51 4.17 1.17 1.93
CA ILE A 51 3.21 2.27 2.01
C ILE A 51 3.89 3.61 1.69
N LEU A 52 5.05 3.87 2.29
CA LEU A 52 5.77 5.13 2.11
C LEU A 52 6.20 5.36 0.65
N PHE A 53 6.76 4.33 0.02
CA PHE A 53 7.27 4.42 -1.36
C PHE A 53 6.13 4.49 -2.38
N SER A 54 5.06 3.73 -2.15
CA SER A 54 3.90 3.71 -3.03
C SER A 54 3.15 5.04 -2.98
N SER A 55 2.91 5.60 -1.78
CA SER A 55 2.29 6.93 -1.63
C SER A 55 3.14 8.04 -2.25
N LEU A 56 4.48 7.93 -2.22
CA LEU A 56 5.37 8.88 -2.90
C LEU A 56 5.20 8.80 -4.43
N GLY A 57 5.09 7.59 -4.98
CA GLY A 57 4.83 7.38 -6.41
C GLY A 57 3.47 7.92 -6.85
N LEU A 58 2.44 7.75 -6.02
CA LEU A 58 1.11 8.34 -6.24
C LEU A 58 1.14 9.87 -6.23
N LEU A 59 1.85 10.49 -5.29
CA LEU A 59 2.03 11.94 -5.26
C LEU A 59 2.73 12.45 -6.52
N ASN A 60 3.71 11.70 -7.03
CA ASN A 60 4.41 12.04 -8.27
C ASN A 60 3.56 11.85 -9.53
N LEU A 61 2.56 10.96 -9.52
CA LEU A 61 1.61 10.81 -10.62
C LEU A 61 0.49 11.86 -10.60
N TRP A 62 0.28 12.52 -9.45
CA TRP A 62 -0.77 13.50 -9.25
C TRP A 62 -0.34 14.94 -9.55
N ILE A 63 0.94 15.27 -9.31
CA ILE A 63 1.58 16.56 -9.61
C ILE A 63 1.93 16.64 -11.10
#